data_AF-A0A6A4PJ96-F1
#
_entry.id   AF-A0A6A4PJ96-F1
#
_cell.length_a   1.000
_cell.length_b   1.000
_cell.length_c   1.000
_cell.angle_alpha   90.00
_cell.angle_beta   90.00
_cell.angle_gamma   90.00
#
_symmetry.space_group_name_H-M   'P 1'
#
loop_
_entity.id
_entity.type
_entity.pdbx_description
1 polymer ?
#
loop_
_entity_poly.entity_id
_entity_poly.type
_entity_poly.pdbx_seq_one_letter_code
_entity_poly.pdbx_strand_id
1 'polypeptide(L)'
;MNSLTENLQPRVINCVHAWQLWEELDAFCNSQTKARTRQIRYQLRSISQGSTSIYAFLSKIKNLVDALVFIGKPILVTEHIDYILDGLNEEYQPIITSVESQPEPPTLHNLESFLLTFESRLEKHKTKAISDALSVNVATDSSMSQLLL
;
A
#
# COMPACT_ATOMS: atom_id res chain seq x y z
N MET A 1 -28.76 0.79 -0.56
CA MET A 1 -29.19 -0.42 -1.27
C MET A 1 -29.83 -0.18 -2.64
N ASN A 2 -30.03 1.07 -3.10
CA ASN A 2 -30.79 1.35 -4.33
C ASN A 2 -30.01 1.11 -5.64
N SER A 3 -28.67 1.07 -5.60
CA SER A 3 -27.83 0.97 -6.81
C SER A 3 -27.74 -0.44 -7.41
N LEU A 4 -27.92 -1.50 -6.60
CA LEU A 4 -27.91 -2.87 -7.11
C LEU A 4 -29.19 -3.21 -7.87
N THR A 5 -30.34 -2.72 -7.38
CA THR A 5 -31.66 -3.00 -7.96
C THR A 5 -31.82 -2.41 -9.36
N GLU A 6 -31.29 -1.22 -9.61
CA GLU A 6 -31.39 -0.51 -10.90
C GLU A 6 -30.62 -1.24 -12.03
N ASN A 7 -29.48 -1.86 -11.70
CA ASN A 7 -28.68 -2.66 -12.66
C ASN A 7 -29.23 -4.08 -12.88
N LEU A 8 -30.01 -4.58 -11.91
CA LEU A 8 -30.66 -5.89 -11.97
C LEU A 8 -32.03 -5.82 -12.67
N GLN A 9 -32.70 -4.67 -12.61
CA GLN A 9 -34.05 -4.47 -13.13
C GLN A 9 -34.23 -4.99 -14.58
N PRO A 10 -33.40 -4.62 -15.57
CA PRO A 10 -33.56 -5.14 -16.94
C PRO A 10 -33.23 -6.64 -17.08
N ARG A 11 -32.51 -7.25 -16.13
CA ARG A 11 -32.15 -8.68 -16.17
C ARG A 11 -33.26 -9.58 -15.64
N VAL A 12 -34.05 -9.06 -14.70
CA VAL A 12 -35.07 -9.86 -13.99
C VAL A 12 -36.47 -9.73 -14.58
N ILE A 13 -36.72 -8.79 -15.51
CA ILE A 13 -38.06 -8.54 -16.08
C ILE A 13 -38.69 -9.75 -16.78
N ASN A 14 -37.87 -10.69 -17.28
CA ASN A 14 -38.32 -11.87 -18.01
C ASN A 14 -38.32 -13.15 -17.16
N CYS A 15 -37.97 -13.05 -15.87
CA CYS A 15 -38.00 -14.20 -14.95
C CYS A 15 -39.45 -14.52 -14.58
N VAL A 16 -39.91 -15.72 -14.92
CA VAL A 16 -41.28 -16.18 -14.64
C VAL A 16 -41.32 -16.96 -13.32
N HIS A 17 -40.22 -17.65 -12.98
CA HIS A 17 -40.12 -18.47 -11.80
C HIS A 17 -39.01 -17.98 -10.86
N ALA A 18 -39.19 -18.23 -9.56
CA ALA A 18 -38.24 -17.83 -8.52
C ALA A 18 -36.82 -18.40 -8.73
N TRP A 19 -36.70 -19.59 -9.32
CA TRP A 19 -35.40 -20.19 -9.61
C TRP A 19 -34.62 -19.43 -10.71
N GLN A 20 -35.30 -18.90 -11.73
CA GLN A 20 -34.68 -18.09 -12.79
C GLN A 20 -34.15 -16.77 -12.23
N LEU A 21 -34.94 -16.15 -11.35
CA LEU A 21 -34.54 -14.95 -10.64
C LEU A 21 -33.29 -15.21 -9.79
N TRP A 22 -33.23 -16.35 -9.10
CA TRP A 22 -32.08 -16.73 -8.31
C TRP A 22 -30.83 -16.97 -9.16
N GLU A 23 -30.94 -17.66 -10.29
CA GLU A 23 -29.82 -17.87 -11.22
C GLU A 23 -29.27 -16.56 -11.76
N GLU A 24 -30.12 -15.63 -12.18
CA GLU A 24 -29.70 -14.32 -12.67
C GLU A 24 -29.00 -13.49 -11.59
N LEU A 25 -29.55 -13.49 -10.37
CA LEU A 25 -28.97 -12.77 -9.24
C LEU A 25 -27.62 -13.37 -8.83
N ASP A 26 -27.53 -14.69 -8.76
CA ASP A 26 -26.28 -15.40 -8.45
C ASP A 26 -25.22 -15.11 -9.52
N ALA A 27 -25.58 -15.23 -10.81
CA ALA A 27 -24.67 -14.93 -11.92
C ALA A 27 -24.18 -13.47 -11.88
N PHE A 28 -25.07 -12.52 -11.61
CA PHE A 28 -24.73 -11.11 -11.49
C PHE A 28 -23.79 -10.83 -10.31
N CYS A 29 -24.14 -11.32 -9.11
CA CYS A 29 -23.32 -11.16 -7.91
C CYS A 29 -21.95 -11.82 -8.08
N ASN A 30 -21.89 -13.00 -8.69
CA ASN A 30 -20.65 -13.70 -9.00
C ASN A 30 -19.79 -12.92 -9.99
N SER A 31 -20.39 -12.37 -11.05
CA SER A 31 -19.68 -11.52 -12.01
C SER A 31 -19.09 -10.28 -11.34
N GLN A 32 -19.89 -9.59 -10.51
CA GLN A 32 -19.42 -8.40 -9.80
C GLN A 32 -18.31 -8.70 -8.79
N THR A 33 -18.46 -9.79 -8.03
CA THR A 33 -17.45 -10.22 -7.06
C THR A 33 -16.13 -10.54 -7.78
N LYS A 34 -16.18 -11.24 -8.92
CA LYS A 34 -15.00 -11.52 -9.76
C LYS A 34 -14.37 -10.24 -10.29
N ALA A 35 -15.15 -9.29 -10.80
CA ALA A 35 -14.66 -8.01 -11.28
C ALA A 35 -13.99 -7.20 -10.16
N ARG A 36 -14.65 -7.10 -9.00
CA ARG A 36 -14.12 -6.42 -7.81
C ARG A 36 -12.83 -7.06 -7.31
N THR A 37 -12.78 -8.39 -7.26
CA THR A 37 -11.57 -9.14 -6.88
C THR A 37 -10.40 -8.81 -7.81
N ARG A 38 -10.63 -8.81 -9.13
CA ARG A 38 -9.61 -8.45 -10.12
C ARG A 38 -9.13 -7.01 -9.94
N GLN A 39 -10.06 -6.08 -9.73
CA GLN A 39 -9.73 -4.68 -9.50
C GLN A 39 -8.85 -4.49 -8.26
N ILE A 40 -9.19 -5.10 -7.13
CA ILE A 40 -8.42 -4.96 -5.89
C ILE A 40 -7.02 -5.58 -6.05
N ARG A 41 -6.92 -6.77 -6.67
CA ARG A 41 -5.61 -7.38 -6.95
C ARG A 41 -4.75 -6.56 -7.90
N TYR A 42 -5.37 -5.90 -8.88
CA TYR A 42 -4.65 -4.95 -9.73
C TYR A 42 -4.12 -3.77 -8.91
N GLN A 43 -4.95 -3.18 -8.03
CA GLN A 43 -4.54 -2.09 -7.16
C GLN A 43 -3.36 -2.47 -6.25
N LEU A 44 -3.40 -3.66 -5.64
CA LEU A 44 -2.30 -4.21 -4.84
C LEU A 44 -0.99 -4.31 -5.65
N ARG A 45 -1.04 -4.82 -6.88
CA ARG A 45 0.16 -4.94 -7.73
C ARG A 45 0.73 -3.61 -8.21
N SER A 46 -0.12 -2.59 -8.31
CA SER A 46 0.26 -1.25 -8.77
C SER A 46 0.63 -0.30 -7.62
N ILE A 47 0.52 -0.75 -6.37
CA ILE A 47 0.75 0.12 -5.23
C ILE A 47 2.25 0.42 -5.11
N SER A 48 2.56 1.68 -4.86
CA SER A 48 3.91 2.13 -4.55
C SER A 48 3.85 3.13 -3.41
N GLN A 49 4.84 3.05 -2.53
CA GLN A 49 5.06 4.00 -1.45
C GLN A 49 5.31 5.40 -2.01
N GLY A 50 6.09 5.51 -3.09
CA GLY A 50 6.46 6.79 -3.70
C GLY A 50 7.08 7.74 -2.67
N SER A 51 6.51 8.94 -2.54
CA SER A 51 6.89 9.95 -1.55
C SER A 51 5.97 9.99 -0.32
N THR A 52 5.09 8.99 -0.15
CA THR A 52 4.19 8.93 1.01
C THR A 52 4.87 8.29 2.21
N SER A 53 4.38 8.59 3.42
CA SER A 53 4.90 7.95 4.62
C SER A 53 4.60 6.45 4.65
N ILE A 54 5.45 5.68 5.33
CA ILE A 54 5.27 4.25 5.52
C ILE A 54 3.93 3.94 6.16
N TYR A 55 3.51 4.71 7.17
CA TYR A 55 2.20 4.52 7.78
C TYR A 55 1.06 4.64 6.77
N ALA A 56 1.08 5.66 5.91
CA ALA A 56 0.05 5.88 4.90
C ALA A 56 0.07 4.78 3.83
N PHE A 57 1.26 4.35 3.41
CA PHE A 57 1.47 3.26 2.48
C PHE A 57 0.93 1.93 3.01
N LEU A 58 1.35 1.51 4.21
CA LEU A 58 0.88 0.29 4.87
C LEU A 58 -0.64 0.30 5.07
N SER A 59 -1.20 1.45 5.48
CA SER A 59 -2.65 1.61 5.62
C SER A 59 -3.40 1.38 4.31
N LYS A 60 -2.87 1.84 3.17
CA LYS A 60 -3.48 1.60 1.86
C LYS A 60 -3.47 0.12 1.51
N ILE A 61 -2.34 -0.57 1.70
CA ILE A 61 -2.25 -2.03 1.47
C ILE A 61 -3.25 -2.76 2.35
N LYS A 62 -3.26 -2.48 3.66
CA LYS A 62 -4.19 -3.09 4.62
C LYS A 62 -5.64 -2.93 4.19
N ASN A 63 -6.06 -1.74 3.77
CA ASN A 63 -7.43 -1.51 3.30
C ASN A 63 -7.80 -2.37 2.08
N LEU A 64 -6.85 -2.61 1.17
CA LEU A 64 -7.07 -3.49 0.01
C LEU A 64 -7.14 -4.96 0.42
N VAL A 65 -6.27 -5.39 1.34
CA VAL A 65 -6.27 -6.76 1.89
C VAL A 65 -7.55 -7.03 2.68
N ASP A 66 -7.99 -6.11 3.53
CA ASP A 66 -9.24 -6.22 4.29
C ASP A 66 -10.45 -6.26 3.35
N ALA A 67 -10.42 -5.51 2.24
CA ALA A 67 -11.47 -5.58 1.22
C ALA A 67 -11.52 -6.94 0.51
N LEU A 68 -10.37 -7.59 0.29
CA LEU A 68 -10.29 -8.96 -0.23
C LEU A 68 -10.84 -9.99 0.76
N VAL A 69 -10.51 -9.84 2.05
CA VAL A 69 -11.08 -10.67 3.13
C VAL A 69 -12.60 -10.52 3.16
N PHE A 70 -13.11 -9.28 3.10
CA PHE A 70 -14.53 -8.97 3.15
C PHE A 70 -15.33 -9.64 2.01
N ILE A 71 -14.77 -9.71 0.80
CA ILE A 71 -15.43 -10.38 -0.35
C ILE A 71 -15.11 -11.88 -0.44
N GLY A 72 -14.54 -12.48 0.62
CA GLY A 72 -14.26 -13.92 0.69
C GLY A 72 -13.11 -14.37 -0.22
N LYS A 73 -12.15 -13.49 -0.52
CA LYS A 73 -10.98 -13.76 -1.36
C LYS A 73 -9.67 -13.39 -0.65
N PRO A 74 -9.41 -13.88 0.58
CA PRO A 74 -8.20 -13.54 1.33
C PRO A 74 -6.92 -13.88 0.55
N ILE A 75 -5.83 -13.23 0.94
CA ILE A 75 -4.47 -13.52 0.46
C ILE A 75 -3.64 -14.15 1.58
N LEU A 76 -2.57 -14.83 1.22
CA LEU A 76 -1.61 -15.37 2.19
C LEU A 76 -0.83 -14.23 2.86
N VAL A 77 -0.32 -14.49 4.07
CA VAL A 77 0.55 -13.54 4.77
C VAL A 77 1.83 -13.27 3.97
N THR A 78 2.37 -14.29 3.30
CA THR A 78 3.53 -14.16 2.41
C THR A 78 3.22 -13.22 1.26
N GLU A 79 2.07 -13.39 0.59
CA GLU A 79 1.64 -12.47 -0.49
C GLU A 79 1.47 -11.03 0.03
N HIS A 80 0.99 -10.84 1.26
CA HIS A 80 0.89 -9.51 1.87
C HIS A 80 2.28 -8.88 2.07
N ILE A 81 3.23 -9.65 2.59
CA ILE A 81 4.61 -9.21 2.75
C ILE A 81 5.22 -8.84 1.39
N ASP A 82 5.02 -9.67 0.36
CA ASP A 82 5.52 -9.41 -0.99
C ASP A 82 4.98 -8.07 -1.54
N TYR A 83 3.67 -7.81 -1.40
CA TYR A 83 3.09 -6.52 -1.82
C TYR A 83 3.68 -5.31 -1.07
N ILE A 84 4.07 -5.49 0.19
CA ILE A 84 4.75 -4.43 0.95
C ILE A 84 6.14 -4.21 0.35
N LEU A 85 6.95 -5.26 0.23
CA LEU A 85 8.34 -5.17 -0.23
C LEU A 85 8.44 -4.63 -1.66
N ASP A 86 7.62 -5.14 -2.58
CA ASP A 86 7.58 -4.72 -3.99
C ASP A 86 7.17 -3.25 -4.16
N GLY A 87 6.39 -2.71 -3.22
CA GLY A 87 5.89 -1.35 -3.28
C GLY A 87 6.81 -0.31 -2.64
N LEU A 88 7.86 -0.73 -1.92
CA LEU A 88 8.79 0.20 -1.25
C LEU A 88 9.64 0.98 -2.26
N ASN A 89 10.01 2.22 -1.90
CA ASN A 89 10.93 3.01 -2.71
C ASN A 89 12.40 2.62 -2.46
N GLU A 90 13.31 3.18 -3.26
CA GLU A 90 14.74 2.85 -3.23
C GLU A 90 15.45 3.12 -1.89
N GLU A 91 14.94 4.05 -1.06
CA GLU A 91 15.53 4.35 0.25
C GLU A 91 15.42 3.17 1.23
N TYR A 92 14.50 2.24 0.98
CA TYR A 92 14.25 1.05 1.80
C TYR A 92 14.96 -0.20 1.29
N GLN A 93 15.81 -0.11 0.26
CA GLN A 93 16.59 -1.23 -0.24
C GLN A 93 17.36 -2.02 0.86
N PRO A 94 17.94 -1.38 1.90
CA PRO A 94 18.58 -2.11 2.99
C PRO A 94 17.63 -3.04 3.75
N ILE A 95 16.36 -2.65 3.91
CA ILE A 95 15.33 -3.48 4.56
C ILE A 95 14.95 -4.64 3.64
N ILE A 96 14.73 -4.38 2.34
CA ILE A 96 14.40 -5.40 1.35
C ILE A 96 15.48 -6.49 1.35
N THR A 97 16.75 -6.11 1.17
CA THR A 97 17.86 -7.07 1.18
C THR A 97 17.98 -7.81 2.51
N SER A 98 17.76 -7.14 3.65
CA SER A 98 17.79 -7.80 4.96
C SER A 98 16.70 -8.86 5.07
N VAL A 99 15.49 -8.60 4.57
CA VAL A 99 14.37 -9.55 4.61
C VAL A 99 14.62 -10.72 3.66
N GLU A 100 15.04 -10.45 2.43
CA GLU A 100 15.33 -11.48 1.42
C GLU A 100 16.50 -12.41 1.81
N SER A 101 17.44 -11.92 2.63
CA SER A 101 18.56 -12.72 3.12
C SER A 101 18.19 -13.71 4.22
N GLN A 102 17.01 -13.57 4.84
CA GLN A 102 16.57 -14.45 5.91
C GLN A 102 16.02 -15.77 5.36
N PRO A 103 16.30 -16.90 6.01
CA PRO A 103 15.78 -18.21 5.57
C PRO A 103 14.26 -18.33 5.70
N GLU A 104 13.66 -17.55 6.60
CA GLU A 104 12.22 -17.46 6.79
C GLU A 104 11.82 -15.97 6.81
N PRO A 105 10.73 -15.57 6.13
CA PRO A 105 10.29 -14.19 6.12
C PRO A 105 9.87 -13.73 7.53
N PRO A 106 10.03 -12.43 7.85
CA PRO A 106 9.57 -11.88 9.12
C PRO A 106 8.04 -11.99 9.22
N THR A 107 7.53 -11.95 10.45
CA THR A 107 6.09 -11.74 10.64
C THR A 107 5.69 -10.36 10.11
N LEU A 108 4.44 -10.24 9.65
CA LEU A 108 3.91 -8.97 9.15
C LEU A 108 4.09 -7.83 10.17
N HIS A 109 3.78 -8.08 11.44
CA HIS A 109 3.94 -7.10 12.52
C HIS A 109 5.39 -6.64 12.69
N ASN A 110 6.35 -7.56 12.59
CA ASN A 110 7.77 -7.22 12.71
C ASN A 110 8.25 -6.39 11.51
N LEU A 111 7.80 -6.74 10.30
CA LEU A 111 8.10 -5.96 9.10
C LEU A 111 7.57 -4.53 9.21
N GLU A 112 6.29 -4.36 9.57
CA GLU A 112 5.68 -3.03 9.75
C GLU A 112 6.44 -2.19 10.79
N SER A 113 6.78 -2.81 11.93
CA SER A 113 7.54 -2.16 13.00
C SER A 113 8.94 -1.73 12.55
N PHE A 114 9.63 -2.58 11.77
CA PHE A 114 10.94 -2.27 11.22
C PHE A 114 10.88 -1.12 10.21
N LEU A 115 9.90 -1.11 9.31
CA LEU A 115 9.73 -0.05 8.32
C LEU A 115 9.48 1.31 9.00
N LEU A 116 8.60 1.38 10.00
CA LEU A 116 8.33 2.60 10.76
C LEU A 116 9.55 3.09 11.55
N THR A 117 10.30 2.16 12.15
CA THR A 117 11.55 2.50 12.86
C THR A 117 12.61 3.03 11.90
N PHE A 118 12.73 2.42 10.73
CA PHE A 118 13.67 2.84 9.69
C PHE A 118 13.31 4.23 9.15
N GLU A 119 12.05 4.49 8.82
CA GLU A 119 11.56 5.81 8.39
C GLU A 119 11.94 6.90 9.42
N SER A 120 11.68 6.65 10.71
CA SER A 120 12.03 7.62 11.78
C SER A 120 13.54 7.93 11.82
N ARG A 121 14.40 6.94 11.57
CA ARG A 121 15.85 7.14 11.54
C ARG A 121 16.27 7.90 10.28
N LEU A 122 15.70 7.54 9.13
CA LEU A 122 15.98 8.19 7.86
C LEU A 122 15.67 9.70 7.91
N GLU A 123 14.52 10.08 8.45
CA GLU A 123 14.12 11.49 8.58
C GLU A 123 15.02 12.28 9.55
N LYS A 124 15.49 11.66 10.63
CA LYS A 124 16.48 12.26 11.54
C LYS A 124 17.82 12.51 10.82
N HIS A 125 18.27 11.56 10.01
CA HIS A 125 19.50 11.71 9.22
C HIS A 125 19.39 12.81 8.16
N LYS A 126 18.25 12.88 7.44
CA LYS A 126 17.97 13.96 6.47
C LYS A 126 18.00 15.33 7.16
N THR A 127 17.31 15.46 8.29
CA THR A 127 17.27 16.72 9.06
C THR A 127 18.65 17.15 9.53
N LYS A 128 19.46 16.22 10.04
CA LYS A 128 20.83 16.50 10.47
C LYS A 128 21.72 16.95 9.30
N ALA A 129 21.67 16.25 8.17
CA ALA A 129 22.45 16.61 6.99
C ALA A 129 22.13 18.03 6.48
N ILE A 130 20.85 18.43 6.51
CA ILE A 130 20.42 19.79 6.16
C ILE A 130 20.99 20.82 7.15
N SER A 131 20.90 20.54 8.44
CA SER A 131 21.46 21.42 9.49
C SER A 131 22.97 21.62 9.33
N ASP A 132 23.70 20.53 9.07
CA ASP A 132 25.15 20.57 8.90
C ASP A 132 25.53 21.39 7.64
N ALA A 133 24.81 21.22 6.53
CA ALA A 133 25.02 22.00 5.31
C ALA A 133 24.76 23.51 5.50
N LEU A 134 23.70 23.88 6.21
CA LEU A 134 23.40 25.28 6.52
C LEU A 134 24.46 25.92 7.43
N SER A 135 25.00 25.17 8.39
CA SER A 135 26.06 25.66 9.29
C SER A 135 27.37 25.94 8.55
N VAL A 136 27.72 25.13 7.54
CA VAL A 136 28.94 25.33 6.73
C VAL A 136 28.85 26.64 5.94
N ASN A 137 27.71 26.93 5.32
CA ASN A 137 27.53 28.14 4.52
C ASN A 137 27.63 29.42 5.35
N VAL A 138 27.09 29.43 6.58
CA VAL A 138 27.20 30.57 7.51
C VAL A 138 28.66 30.79 7.95
N ALA A 139 29.39 29.71 8.22
CA ALA A 139 30.81 29.79 8.59
C ALA A 139 31.68 30.34 7.45
N THR A 140 31.41 29.96 6.20
CA THR A 140 32.14 30.48 5.03
C THR A 140 31.84 31.94 4.73
N ASP A 141 30.59 32.38 4.91
CA ASP A 141 30.19 33.78 4.68
C ASP A 141 30.77 34.73 5.76
N SER A 142 30.76 34.26 7.01
CA SER A 142 31.41 35.00 8.12
C SER A 142 32.94 35.07 7.99
N SER A 143 33.61 34.03 7.50
CA SER A 143 35.06 34.06 7.22
C SER A 143 35.42 34.98 6.05
N MET A 144 34.60 35.05 5.00
CA MET A 144 34.80 35.99 3.89
C MET A 144 34.62 37.44 4.32
N SER A 145 33.70 37.70 5.26
CA SER A 145 33.46 39.04 5.79
C SER A 145 34.60 39.57 6.67
N GLN A 146 35.42 38.69 7.27
CA GLN A 146 36.57 39.10 8.10
C GLN A 146 37.86 39.37 7.32
N LEU A 147 37.94 39.00 6.04
CA LEU A 147 39.13 39.25 5.19
C LEU A 147 39.08 40.60 4.45
N LEU A 148 38.02 41.40 4.62
CA LEU A 148 37.83 42.70 3.97
C LEU A 148 38.09 43.93 4.87
N LEU A 149 38.72 43.74 6.04
CA LEU A 149 39.21 44.83 6.92
C LEU A 149 40.73 44.80 7.01
#